data_AF-A0A9D7N7R6-F1
#
_entry.id   AF-A0A9D7N7R6-F1
#
_cell.length_a   1.000
_cell.length_b   1.000
_cell.length_c   1.000
_cell.angle_alpha   90.00
_cell.angle_beta   90.00
_cell.angle_gamma   90.00
#
_symmetry.space_group_name_H-M   'P 1'
#
loop_
_entity.id
_entity.type
_entity.pdbx_description
1 polymer ?
#
loop_
_entity_poly.entity_id
_entity_poly.type
_entity_poly.pdbx_seq_one_letter_code
_entity_poly.pdbx_strand_id
1 'polypeptide(L)' 'MNTTEDQLELARESRLRSKARRQGFRVEKCRARSSENPAWATFRIVDVQTNTVAAWAGWCDYGLSLDEVESFLADD' A
#
# COMPACT_ATOMS: atom_id res chain seq x y z
N MET A 1 -5.92 9.47 -21.49
CA MET A 1 -6.09 9.43 -20.03
C MET A 1 -7.27 8.53 -19.75
N ASN A 2 -7.00 7.28 -19.37
CA ASN A 2 -8.04 6.27 -19.20
C ASN A 2 -8.56 6.34 -17.76
N THR A 3 -9.53 7.21 -17.53
CA THR A 3 -10.17 7.45 -16.24
C THR A 3 -10.64 6.17 -15.55
N THR A 4 -11.01 5.14 -16.31
CA THR A 4 -11.48 3.86 -15.77
C THR A 4 -10.40 3.08 -15.01
N GLU A 5 -9.15 3.09 -15.48
CA GLU A 5 -8.06 2.34 -14.83
C GLU A 5 -7.70 2.98 -13.48
N ASP A 6 -7.63 4.30 -13.43
CA ASP A 6 -7.36 5.07 -12.22
C ASP A 6 -8.47 4.85 -11.16
N GLN A 7 -9.74 4.81 -11.59
CA GLN A 7 -10.86 4.50 -10.69
C GLN A 7 -10.83 3.05 -10.16
N LEU A 8 -10.40 2.09 -10.98
CA LEU A 8 -10.25 0.69 -10.56
C LEU A 8 -9.11 0.52 -9.55
N GLU A 9 -7.98 1.19 -9.76
CA GLU A 9 -6.87 1.20 -8.82
C GLU A 9 -7.26 1.85 -7.48
N LEU A 10 -7.96 2.98 -7.51
CA LEU A 10 -8.49 3.63 -6.29
C LEU A 10 -9.47 2.72 -5.53
N ALA A 11 -10.35 2.03 -6.25
CA ALA A 11 -11.28 1.08 -5.65
C ALA A 11 -10.53 -0.12 -5.02
N ARG A 12 -9.50 -0.64 -5.69
CA ARG A 12 -8.63 -1.72 -5.16
C ARG A 12 -7.89 -1.24 -3.91
N GLU A 13 -7.28 -0.05 -3.94
CA GLU A 13 -6.60 0.56 -2.80
C GLU A 13 -7.54 0.71 -1.59
N SER A 14 -8.75 1.22 -1.81
CA SER A 14 -9.77 1.39 -0.76
C SER A 14 -10.18 0.06 -0.10
N ARG A 15 -10.36 -0.99 -0.93
CA ARG A 15 -10.66 -2.35 -0.44
C ARG A 15 -9.52 -2.90 0.42
N LEU A 16 -8.27 -2.77 -0.05
CA LEU A 16 -7.09 -3.26 0.68
C LEU A 16 -6.88 -2.50 1.99
N ARG A 17 -7.04 -1.18 2.00
CA ARG A 17 -7.03 -0.36 3.22
C ARG A 17 -8.07 -0.84 4.23
N SER A 18 -9.27 -1.16 3.77
CA SER A 18 -10.35 -1.65 4.62
C SER A 18 -10.06 -3.05 5.16
N LYS A 19 -9.50 -3.95 4.35
CA LYS A 19 -9.08 -5.30 4.77
C LYS A 19 -7.96 -5.23 5.81
N ALA A 20 -6.90 -4.47 5.52
CA ALA A 20 -5.81 -4.22 6.45
C ALA A 20 -6.32 -3.70 7.79
N ARG A 21 -7.22 -2.69 7.78
CA ARG A 21 -7.77 -2.12 9.01
C ARG A 21 -8.49 -3.16 9.87
N ARG A 22 -9.17 -4.14 9.26
CA ARG A 22 -9.87 -5.21 9.99
C ARG A 22 -8.90 -6.19 10.66
N GLN A 23 -7.72 -6.38 10.09
CA GLN A 23 -6.66 -7.24 10.60
C GLN A 23 -5.69 -6.49 11.55
N GLY A 24 -5.92 -5.21 11.84
CA GLY A 24 -5.00 -4.41 12.68
C GLY A 24 -3.81 -3.80 11.92
N PHE A 25 -3.86 -3.80 10.59
CA PHE A 25 -2.83 -3.19 9.75
C PHE A 25 -3.28 -1.86 9.15
N ARG A 26 -2.31 -1.05 8.75
CA ARG A 26 -2.51 0.22 8.04
C ARG A 26 -1.65 0.25 6.78
N VAL A 27 -2.31 0.36 5.63
CA VAL A 27 -1.63 0.58 4.35
C VAL A 27 -1.32 2.07 4.21
N GLU A 28 -0.05 2.42 4.00
CA GLU A 28 0.38 3.79 3.74
C GLU A 28 0.97 3.91 2.33
N LYS A 29 0.62 4.99 1.64
CA LYS A 29 1.11 5.28 0.29
C LYS A 29 2.22 6.31 0.38
N CYS A 30 3.27 6.13 -0.41
CA CYS A 30 4.35 7.08 -0.55
C CYS A 30 3.80 8.46 -0.95
N ARG A 31 4.09 9.50 -0.15
CA ARG A 31 3.64 10.88 -0.37
C ARG A 31 4.64 11.74 -1.13
N ALA A 32 5.67 11.14 -1.74
CA ALA A 32 6.59 11.90 -2.58
C ALA A 32 5.78 12.75 -3.59
N ARG A 33 6.35 13.86 -4.09
CA ARG A 33 5.74 14.68 -5.18
C ARG A 33 6.42 14.60 -6.56
N SER A 34 7.56 13.92 -6.67
CA SER A 34 8.25 13.65 -7.94
C SER A 34 8.14 12.20 -8.39
N SER A 35 7.72 12.00 -9.64
CA SER A 35 7.77 10.71 -10.35
C SER A 35 9.21 10.18 -10.52
N GLU A 36 10.23 11.01 -10.34
CA GLU A 36 11.65 10.64 -10.38
C GLU A 36 12.08 9.84 -9.13
N ASN A 37 11.25 9.80 -8.08
CA ASN A 37 11.53 8.99 -6.90
C ASN A 37 11.16 7.52 -7.18
N PRO A 38 12.08 6.56 -7.00
CA PRO A 38 11.80 5.14 -7.25
C PRO A 38 10.67 4.58 -6.37
N ALA A 39 10.40 5.19 -5.21
CA ALA A 39 9.30 4.82 -4.33
C ALA A 39 7.98 5.55 -4.67
N TRP A 40 7.91 6.34 -5.74
CA TRP A 40 6.67 6.99 -6.17
C TRP A 40 5.53 5.99 -6.32
N ALA A 41 4.33 6.34 -5.82
CA ALA A 41 3.13 5.51 -5.87
C ALA A 41 3.23 4.12 -5.23
N THR A 42 4.31 3.83 -4.49
CA THR A 42 4.46 2.58 -3.76
C THR A 42 3.77 2.63 -2.39
N PHE A 43 3.59 1.46 -1.79
CA PHE A 43 2.90 1.26 -0.53
C PHE A 43 3.82 0.64 0.52
N ARG A 44 3.38 0.71 1.78
CA ARG A 44 3.92 -0.04 2.91
C ARG A 44 2.79 -0.49 3.82
N ILE A 45 3.03 -1.52 4.62
CA ILE A 45 2.08 -2.01 5.63
C ILE A 45 2.67 -1.74 7.01
N VAL A 46 1.89 -1.08 7.85
CA VAL A 46 2.24 -0.77 9.24
C VAL A 46 1.31 -1.54 10.16
N ASP A 47 1.88 -2.24 11.14
CA ASP A 47 1.12 -2.84 12.22
C ASP A 47 0.70 -1.76 13.21
N VAL A 48 -0.61 -1.60 13.45
CA VAL A 48 -1.11 -0.50 14.29
C VAL A 48 -0.97 -0.80 15.78
N GLN A 49 -0.77 -2.05 16.17
CA GLN A 49 -0.63 -2.44 17.58
C GLN A 49 0.76 -2.08 18.13
N THR A 50 1.78 -2.38 17.33
CA THR A 50 3.19 -2.13 17.64
C THR A 50 3.70 -0.81 17.03
N ASN A 51 2.92 -0.22 16.11
CA ASN A 51 3.31 0.95 15.33
C ASN A 51 4.64 0.75 14.57
N THR A 52 4.86 -0.47 14.09
CA THR A 52 6.06 -0.87 13.33
C THR A 52 5.72 -1.22 11.88
N VAL A 53 6.71 -1.17 10.99
CA VAL A 53 6.51 -1.57 9.59
C VAL A 53 6.43 -3.10 9.52
N ALA A 54 5.27 -3.62 9.15
CA ALA A 54 5.02 -5.05 9.01
C ALA A 54 5.53 -5.59 7.67
N ALA A 55 5.42 -4.80 6.59
CA ALA A 55 5.92 -5.17 5.28
C ALA A 55 6.32 -3.94 4.43
N TRP A 56 7.45 -4.07 3.73
CA TRP A 56 7.96 -3.14 2.73
C TRP A 56 8.82 -3.90 1.70
N ALA A 57 8.92 -3.41 0.46
CA ALA A 57 9.66 -4.09 -0.63
C ALA A 57 10.78 -3.25 -1.27
N GLY A 58 11.00 -2.01 -0.84
CA GLY A 58 11.92 -1.09 -1.51
C GLY A 58 12.77 -0.24 -0.58
N TRP A 59 13.47 0.74 -1.17
CA TRP A 59 14.31 1.69 -0.45
C TRP A 59 13.43 2.74 0.26
N CYS A 60 13.76 3.04 1.52
CA CYS A 60 13.06 3.97 2.42
C CYS A 60 11.74 3.47 3.03
N ASP A 61 11.61 2.18 3.40
CA ASP A 61 10.42 1.62 4.08
C ASP A 61 9.12 1.67 3.24
N TYR A 62 9.25 1.91 1.94
CA TYR A 62 8.18 1.87 0.95
C TYR A 62 8.66 1.06 -0.25
N GLY A 63 7.73 0.51 -1.03
CA GLY A 63 8.08 -0.24 -2.23
C GLY A 63 7.07 -1.29 -2.65
N LEU A 64 6.08 -1.57 -1.80
CA LEU A 64 5.06 -2.57 -2.14
C LEU A 64 4.16 -2.06 -3.25
N SER A 65 3.82 -2.95 -4.16
CA SER A 65 2.72 -2.77 -5.11
C SER A 65 1.38 -3.14 -4.45
N LEU A 66 0.25 -2.70 -5.02
CA LEU A 66 -1.08 -3.10 -4.53
C LEU A 66 -1.27 -4.62 -4.52
N ASP A 67 -0.63 -5.32 -5.46
CA ASP A 67 -0.66 -6.78 -5.57
C ASP A 67 0.04 -7.47 -4.39
N GLU A 68 1.22 -6.98 -4.02
CA GLU A 68 1.97 -7.49 -2.86
C GLU A 68 1.25 -7.18 -1.55
N VAL A 69 0.61 -6.00 -1.45
CA VAL A 69 -0.26 -5.67 -0.31
C VAL A 69 -1.43 -6.63 -0.22
N GLU A 70 -2.06 -6.96 -1.35
CA GLU A 70 -3.15 -7.94 -1.39
C GLU A 70 -2.69 -9.33 -0.97
N SER A 71 -1.54 -9.79 -1.47
CA SER A 71 -0.95 -11.07 -1.11
C SER A 71 -0.65 -11.14 0.39
N PHE A 72 -0.04 -10.11 0.97
CA PHE A 72 0.24 -10.06 2.41
C PHE A 72 -1.05 -10.15 3.24
N LEU A 73 -2.09 -9.43 2.84
CA LEU A 73 -3.37 -9.44 3.55
C LEU A 73 -4.20 -10.70 3.29
N ALA A 74 -3.85 -11.53 2.31
CA ALA A 74 -4.53 -12.77 1.95
C ALA A 74 -3.97 -14.00 2.65
N ASP A 75 -2.76 -13.92 3.21
CA ASP A 75 -2.07 -15.01 3.90
C ASP A 75 -2.48 -15.20 5.38
N ASP A 76 -3.59 -14.57 5.82
CA ASP A 76 -4.16 -14.64 7.18
C ASP A 76 -5.59 -15.19 7.18
#